data_AF-A0A4R2IP04-F1
#
_entry.id   AF-A0A4R2IP04-F1
#
_cell.length_a   1.000
_cell.length_b   1.000
_cell.length_c   1.000
_cell.angle_alpha   90.00
_cell.angle_beta   90.00
_cell.angle_gamma   90.00
#
_symmetry.space_group_name_H-M   'P 1'
#
loop_
_entity.id
_entity.type
_entity.pdbx_description
1 polymer ?
#
loop_
_entity_poly.entity_id
_entity_poly.type
_entity_poly.pdbx_seq_one_letter_code
_entity_poly.pdbx_strand_id
1 'polypeptide(L)'
;MAALLALPEGGEWIVILVIVVLLFGSKKLPELTRNAARAMNEFKKVNSGEDDEKPQVDGKAAQPASGDLQSRPAESASEQRPGV
;
A
#
# COMPACT_ATOMS: atom_id res chain seq x y z
N MET A 1 2.92 8.14 44.09
CA MET A 1 2.27 6.86 43.71
C MET A 1 0.98 7.21 42.98
N ALA A 2 0.74 6.96 41.70
CA ALA A 2 1.57 6.47 40.61
C ALA A 2 0.94 7.07 39.34
N ALA A 3 1.74 7.76 38.52
CA ALA A 3 1.35 8.25 37.20
C ALA A 3 1.30 7.07 36.20
N LEU A 4 0.44 6.09 36.47
CA LEU A 4 0.23 4.87 35.69
C LEU A 4 -1.02 4.96 34.78
N LEU A 5 -1.71 6.10 34.80
CA LEU A 5 -2.94 6.36 34.02
C LEU A 5 -2.71 7.19 32.75
N ALA A 6 -1.45 7.41 32.35
CA ALA A 6 -1.09 8.07 31.10
C ALA A 6 -0.79 7.05 29.99
N LEU A 7 -1.38 5.87 30.05
CA LEU A 7 -1.43 4.98 28.90
C LEU A 7 -2.61 5.42 28.04
N PRO A 8 -2.36 5.95 26.84
CA PRO A 8 -3.44 6.38 25.97
C PRO A 8 -4.39 5.22 25.67
N GLU A 9 -5.67 5.41 25.94
CA GLU A 9 -6.76 4.43 25.84
C GLU A 9 -7.09 4.16 24.35
N GLY A 10 -6.11 3.73 23.54
CA GLY A 10 -6.25 3.38 22.13
C GLY A 10 -6.60 4.53 21.16
N GLY A 11 -7.48 5.45 21.55
CA GLY A 11 -7.98 6.55 20.73
C GLY A 11 -6.92 7.63 20.47
N GLU A 12 -6.05 7.91 21.44
CA GLU A 12 -4.96 8.89 21.25
C GLU A 12 -3.90 8.38 20.27
N TRP A 13 -3.68 7.06 20.16
CA TRP A 13 -2.79 6.48 19.15
C TRP A 13 -3.28 6.78 17.73
N ILE A 14 -4.60 6.75 17.52
CA ILE A 14 -5.21 7.12 16.23
C ILE A 14 -4.95 8.59 15.92
N VAL A 15 -5.09 9.49 16.90
CA VAL A 15 -4.81 10.92 16.70
C VAL A 15 -3.35 11.14 16.31
N ILE A 16 -2.41 10.48 16.98
CA ILE A 16 -0.97 10.57 16.65
C ILE A 16 -0.71 10.05 15.24
N LEU A 17 -1.26 8.89 14.87
CA LEU A 17 -1.11 8.35 13.51
C LEU A 17 -1.69 9.30 12.44
N VAL A 18 -2.83 9.92 12.70
CA VAL A 18 -3.43 10.89 11.79
C VAL A 18 -2.49 12.09 11.60
N ILE A 19 -1.93 12.65 12.67
CA ILE A 19 -0.98 13.76 12.59
C ILE A 19 0.26 13.36 11.77
N VAL A 20 0.83 12.18 12.03
CA VAL A 20 2.00 11.67 11.28
C VAL A 20 1.66 11.49 9.79
N VAL A 21 0.49 10.94 9.47
CA VAL A 21 0.01 10.80 8.07
C VAL A 21 -0.21 12.16 7.42
N LEU A 22 -0.65 13.18 8.15
CA LEU A 22 -0.82 14.53 7.59
C LEU A 22 0.53 15.21 7.31
N LEU A 23 1.53 15.03 8.19
CA LEU A 23 2.86 15.62 8.02
C LEU A 23 3.68 14.94 6.92
N PHE A 24 3.66 13.61 6.87
CA PHE A 24 4.46 12.83 5.92
C PHE A 24 3.68 12.46 4.65
N GLY A 25 2.36 12.39 4.72
CA GLY A 25 1.48 11.92 3.64
C GLY A 25 1.27 10.40 3.65
N SER A 26 0.07 9.97 3.25
CA SER A 26 -0.33 8.55 3.19
C SER A 26 0.51 7.69 2.25
N LYS A 27 1.18 8.30 1.27
CA LYS A 27 2.04 7.64 0.29
C LYS A 27 3.47 7.42 0.79
N LYS A 28 3.97 8.29 1.67
CA LYS A 28 5.38 8.30 2.11
C LYS A 28 5.64 7.36 3.27
N LEU A 29 4.71 7.21 4.21
CA LEU A 29 4.81 6.22 5.28
C LEU A 29 5.00 4.79 4.75
N PRO A 30 4.13 4.26 3.86
CA PRO A 30 4.31 2.92 3.33
C PRO A 30 5.55 2.78 2.45
N GLU A 31 5.94 3.82 1.68
CA GLU A 31 7.21 3.82 0.96
C GLU A 31 8.40 3.68 1.93
N LEU A 32 8.52 4.55 2.94
CA LEU A 32 9.62 4.53 3.89
C LEU A 32 9.68 3.21 4.66
N THR A 33 8.55 2.67 5.10
CA THR A 33 8.49 1.36 5.76
C THR A 33 8.90 0.24 4.82
N ARG A 34 8.47 0.25 3.55
CA ARG A 34 8.84 -0.79 2.56
C ARG A 34 10.35 -0.83 2.34
N ASN A 35 11.00 0.33 2.37
CA ASN A 35 12.43 0.48 2.14
C ASN A 35 13.22 0.04 3.38
N ALA A 36 12.80 0.52 4.56
CA ALA A 36 13.40 0.17 5.84
C ALA A 36 13.23 -1.33 6.18
N ALA A 37 12.06 -1.90 5.90
CA ALA A 37 11.78 -3.31 6.10
C ALA A 37 12.63 -4.20 5.18
N ARG A 38 12.88 -3.75 3.95
CA ARG A 38 13.78 -4.45 3.03
C ARG A 38 15.21 -4.49 3.52
N ALA A 39 15.73 -3.33 3.93
CA ALA A 39 17.05 -3.24 4.51
C ALA A 39 17.16 -4.16 5.74
N MET A 40 16.19 -4.11 6.66
CA MET A 40 16.13 -5.00 7.82
C MET A 40 16.11 -6.50 7.44
N ASN A 41 15.38 -6.86 6.39
CA ASN A 41 15.32 -8.24 5.91
C ASN A 41 16.67 -8.72 5.32
N GLU A 42 17.35 -7.86 4.57
CA GLU A 42 18.69 -8.14 4.04
C GLU A 42 19.72 -8.27 5.17
N PHE A 43 19.69 -7.37 6.17
CA PHE A 43 20.56 -7.47 7.35
C PHE A 43 20.35 -8.78 8.11
N LYS A 44 19.09 -9.19 8.28
CA LYS A 44 18.76 -10.44 8.96
C LYS A 44 19.22 -11.67 8.17
N LYS A 45 19.09 -11.64 6.84
CA LYS A 45 19.52 -12.72 5.96
C LYS A 45 21.03 -12.94 6.00
N VAL A 46 21.82 -11.85 5.97
CA VAL A 46 23.28 -11.90 6.14
C VAL A 46 23.66 -12.45 7.51
N ASN A 47 22.94 -12.07 8.57
CA ASN A 47 23.24 -12.52 9.93
C ASN A 47 22.82 -13.97 10.22
N SER A 48 21.78 -14.47 9.55
CA SER A 48 21.31 -15.85 9.68
C SER A 48 22.09 -16.86 8.82
N GLY A 49 22.96 -16.41 7.91
CA GLY A 49 23.70 -17.29 7.00
C GLY A 49 22.81 -18.00 5.96
N GLU A 50 21.57 -17.55 5.78
CA GLU A 50 20.62 -18.05 4.78
C GLU A 50 20.92 -17.40 3.42
N ASP A 51 21.86 -17.98 2.68
CA ASP A 51 22.15 -17.66 1.28
C ASP A 51 21.07 -18.24 0.35
N ASP A 52 19.86 -17.65 0.34
CA ASP A 52 18.83 -18.05 -0.62
C ASP A 52 18.21 -16.84 -1.34
N GLU A 53 18.71 -16.56 -2.56
CA GLU A 53 18.10 -15.77 -3.65
C GLU A 53 16.55 -15.71 -3.54
N LYS A 54 15.79 -14.61 -3.61
CA LYS A 54 15.88 -13.25 -4.16
C LYS A 54 14.96 -12.33 -3.35
N PRO A 55 15.31 -11.06 -3.06
CA PRO A 55 14.33 -10.10 -2.56
C PRO A 55 13.65 -9.37 -3.73
N GLN A 56 12.74 -10.05 -4.43
CA GLN A 56 11.86 -9.35 -5.38
C GLN A 56 10.68 -8.77 -4.63
N VAL A 57 10.78 -7.49 -4.31
CA VAL A 57 9.63 -6.70 -3.92
C VAL A 57 9.58 -5.44 -4.79
N ASP A 58 9.78 -5.57 -6.09
CA ASP A 58 9.69 -4.43 -7.02
C ASP A 58 8.42 -3.61 -6.74
N GLY A 59 8.63 -2.30 -6.59
CA GLY A 59 7.63 -1.32 -6.17
C GLY A 59 6.51 -1.10 -7.17
N LYS A 60 5.71 -2.14 -7.47
CA LYS A 60 4.50 -2.07 -8.27
C LYS A 60 3.28 -2.33 -7.39
N ALA A 61 2.98 -1.40 -6.48
CA ALA A 61 1.69 -1.38 -5.80
C ALA A 61 1.26 0.06 -5.49
N ALA A 62 0.97 0.79 -6.56
CA ALA A 62 -0.07 1.83 -6.62
C ALA A 62 -0.07 2.38 -8.07
N GLN A 63 -0.46 1.54 -9.04
CA GLN A 63 -1.17 2.15 -10.16
C GLN A 63 -2.45 2.70 -9.55
N PRO A 64 -2.71 4.03 -9.62
CA PRO A 64 -4.03 4.50 -9.31
C PRO A 64 -4.93 3.80 -10.32
N ALA A 65 -5.92 3.06 -9.84
CA ALA A 65 -7.10 2.80 -10.64
C ALA A 65 -7.83 4.14 -10.82
N SER A 66 -7.18 5.08 -11.53
CA SER A 66 -7.89 6.06 -12.32
C SER A 66 -8.50 5.21 -13.42
N GLY A 67 -9.71 4.73 -13.18
CA GLY A 67 -10.54 4.12 -14.20
C GLY A 67 -10.81 5.21 -15.23
N ASP A 68 -9.93 5.29 -16.22
CA ASP A 68 -10.13 6.02 -17.44
C ASP A 68 -11.40 5.48 -18.10
N LEU A 69 -12.46 6.26 -17.96
CA LEU A 69 -13.62 6.28 -18.81
C LEU A 69 -13.17 6.53 -20.27
N GLN A 70 -12.66 5.52 -20.98
CA GLN A 70 -12.51 5.52 -22.45
C GLN A 70 -11.99 4.13 -22.87
N SER A 71 -12.72 3.20 -23.48
CA SER A 71 -13.09 3.23 -24.90
C SER A 71 -13.87 1.95 -25.25
N ARG A 72 -15.19 2.03 -25.43
CA ARG A 72 -15.90 1.15 -26.38
C ARG A 72 -16.77 2.02 -27.28
N PRO A 73 -16.22 2.61 -28.35
CA PRO A 73 -17.02 2.91 -29.51
C PRO A 73 -17.30 1.60 -30.25
N ALA A 74 -18.49 1.51 -30.83
CA ALA A 74 -18.95 0.50 -31.77
C ALA A 74 -19.38 -0.88 -31.21
N GLU A 75 -20.50 -1.34 -31.79
CA GLU A 75 -20.91 -2.73 -31.95
C GLU A 75 -21.91 -3.31 -30.93
N SER A 76 -23.16 -2.85 -31.03
CA SER A 76 -24.37 -3.70 -30.85
C SER A 76 -25.64 -2.95 -31.27
N ALA A 77 -25.60 -2.30 -32.43
CA ALA A 77 -26.76 -1.63 -33.01
C ALA A 77 -26.92 -1.99 -34.49
N SER A 78 -26.82 -3.27 -34.85
CA SER A 78 -27.24 -3.80 -36.16
C SER A 78 -26.92 -5.29 -36.28
N GLU A 79 -27.59 -6.18 -35.54
CA GLU A 79 -27.73 -7.58 -36.00
C GLU A 79 -28.83 -8.31 -35.22
N GLN A 80 -30.05 -7.78 -35.22
CA GLN A 80 -31.17 -8.51 -34.66
C GLN A 80 -32.47 -8.24 -35.43
N ARG A 81 -32.57 -8.86 -36.60
CA ARG A 81 -33.67 -9.78 -36.99
C ARG A 81 -33.58 -10.15 -38.47
N PRO A 82 -33.44 -11.45 -38.81
CA PRO A 82 -33.89 -11.96 -40.09
C PRO A 82 -35.42 -12.15 -40.04
N GLY A 83 -36.11 -11.79 -41.12
CA GLY A 83 -37.51 -12.17 -41.38
C GLY A 83 -38.54 -11.05 -41.16
N VAL A 84 -38.97 -10.41 -42.26
CA VAL A 84 -40.24 -10.65 -42.97
C VAL A 84 -40.21 -9.94 -44.33
#